data_AF-A0A7S2JQR4-F1
#
_entry.id   AF-A0A7S2JQR4-F1
#
_cell.length_a   1.000
_cell.length_b   1.000
_cell.length_c   1.000
_cell.angle_alpha   90.00
_cell.angle_beta   90.00
_cell.angle_gamma   90.00
#
_symmetry.space_group_name_H-M   'P 1'
#
loop_
_entity.id
_entity.type
_entity.pdbx_description
1 polymer ?
#
loop_
_entity_poly.entity_id
_entity_poly.type
_entity_poly.pdbx_seq_one_letter_code
_entity_poly.pdbx_strand_id
1 'polypeptide(L)'
;MRAGSLRLVRGSYFERRAAEGLPWQRRQEIDDAECWPPEEAAALWARLGSAFLLAFSYSWLTREHPDPELWHLKRLARVIREWRAAAAAPQFLERLRPKGGSGAGGAAKAADAGGAAPDGGGFDVGVFV
;
A
#
# COMPACT_ATOMS: atom_id res chain seq x y z
N MET A 1 -8.69 -20.73 7.53
CA MET A 1 -7.76 -19.81 6.83
C MET A 1 -6.35 -20.15 7.25
N ARG A 2 -5.43 -20.41 6.32
CA ARG A 2 -3.99 -20.53 6.65
C ARG A 2 -3.44 -19.11 6.85
N ALA A 3 -2.60 -18.90 7.86
CA ALA A 3 -1.82 -17.68 8.00
C ALA A 3 -0.97 -17.47 6.73
N GLY A 4 -1.00 -16.27 6.14
CA GLY A 4 -0.11 -15.88 5.04
C GLY A 4 -0.71 -15.76 3.62
N SER A 5 -2.03 -15.86 3.42
CA SER A 5 -2.61 -15.71 2.06
C SER A 5 -2.67 -14.26 1.54
N LEU A 6 -2.65 -13.28 2.45
CA LEU A 6 -2.68 -11.85 2.12
C LEU A 6 -1.34 -11.23 2.52
N ARG A 7 -0.56 -10.77 1.53
CA ARG A 7 0.64 -9.95 1.74
C ARG A 7 0.34 -8.54 1.26
N LEU A 8 0.59 -7.56 2.12
CA LEU A 8 0.41 -6.16 1.79
C LEU A 8 1.78 -5.59 1.39
N VAL A 9 1.91 -5.17 0.14
CA VAL A 9 3.20 -4.71 -0.39
C VAL A 9 3.35 -3.22 -0.10
N ARG A 10 4.58 -2.76 0.17
CA ARG A 10 4.87 -1.34 0.37
C ARG A 10 4.64 -0.57 -0.93
N GLY A 11 4.07 0.63 -0.86
CA GLY A 11 3.88 1.49 -2.04
C GLY A 11 5.21 1.84 -2.71
N SER A 12 6.22 2.14 -1.89
CA SER A 12 7.59 2.46 -2.31
C SER A 12 8.24 1.39 -3.19
N TYR A 13 7.89 0.11 -3.00
CA TYR A 13 8.37 -0.98 -3.85
C TYR A 13 7.95 -0.77 -5.32
N PHE A 14 6.67 -0.46 -5.59
CA PHE A 14 6.20 -0.23 -6.95
C PHE A 14 6.81 1.03 -7.57
N GLU A 15 7.00 2.09 -6.79
CA GLU A 15 7.70 3.30 -7.22
C GLU A 15 9.13 2.98 -7.67
N ARG A 16 9.86 2.20 -6.89
CA ARG A 16 11.23 1.78 -7.21
C ARG A 16 11.28 0.89 -8.44
N ARG A 17 10.41 -0.13 -8.56
CA ARG A 17 10.32 -0.97 -9.77
C ARG A 17 10.04 -0.15 -11.03
N ALA A 18 9.17 0.84 -10.93
CA ALA A 18 8.88 1.75 -12.04
C ALA A 18 10.12 2.59 -12.42
N ALA A 19 10.87 3.09 -11.45
CA ALA A 19 12.10 3.86 -11.67
C ALA A 19 13.22 3.01 -12.30
N GLU A 20 13.34 1.75 -11.90
CA GLU A 20 14.31 0.79 -12.43
C GLU A 20 13.91 0.24 -13.82
N GLY A 21 12.67 0.46 -14.26
CA GLY A 21 12.14 -0.13 -15.49
C GLY A 21 12.00 -1.65 -15.42
N LEU A 22 11.76 -2.19 -14.22
CA LEU A 22 11.65 -3.63 -13.99
C LEU A 22 10.21 -4.02 -13.60
N PRO A 23 9.69 -5.17 -14.07
CA PRO A 23 8.38 -5.64 -13.66
C PRO A 23 8.35 -5.92 -12.15
N TRP A 24 7.20 -5.75 -11.51
CA TRP A 24 7.04 -6.26 -10.15
C TRP A 24 6.99 -7.79 -10.16
N GLN A 25 7.33 -8.42 -9.04
CA GLN A 25 7.34 -9.87 -8.89
C GLN A 25 5.95 -10.39 -8.53
N ARG A 26 5.70 -11.68 -8.72
CA ARG A 26 4.49 -12.31 -8.18
C ARG A 26 4.49 -12.13 -6.67
N ARG A 27 3.30 -11.93 -6.08
CA ARG A 27 3.19 -11.56 -4.66
C ARG A 27 3.87 -12.55 -3.71
N GLN A 28 3.93 -13.83 -4.04
CA GLN A 28 4.63 -14.86 -3.26
C GLN A 28 6.16 -14.85 -3.42
N GLU A 29 6.70 -14.15 -4.42
CA GLU A 29 8.13 -14.02 -4.73
C GLU A 29 8.71 -12.68 -4.27
N ILE A 30 7.87 -11.73 -3.85
CA ILE A 30 8.32 -10.44 -3.29
C ILE A 30 9.03 -10.69 -1.94
N ASP A 31 10.14 -10.01 -1.70
CA ASP A 31 10.89 -10.10 -0.43
C ASP A 31 10.02 -9.61 0.75
N ASP A 32 10.14 -10.24 1.92
CA ASP A 32 9.42 -9.82 3.13
C ASP A 32 9.75 -8.37 3.54
N ALA A 33 10.95 -7.88 3.25
CA ALA A 33 11.34 -6.49 3.50
C ALA A 33 10.49 -5.49 2.70
N GLU A 34 9.97 -5.90 1.54
CA GLU A 34 9.11 -5.10 0.66
C GLU A 34 7.63 -5.22 1.03
N CYS A 35 7.31 -6.03 2.03
CA CYS A 35 5.96 -6.20 2.56
C CYS A 35 5.82 -5.51 3.93
N TRP A 36 4.59 -5.12 4.24
CA TRP A 36 4.23 -4.71 5.58
C TRP A 36 4.11 -5.93 6.50
N PRO A 37 4.73 -5.91 7.69
CA PRO A 37 4.40 -6.84 8.76
C PRO A 37 2.89 -6.76 9.06
N PRO A 38 2.19 -7.91 9.26
CA PRO A 38 0.75 -7.91 9.45
C PRO A 38 0.26 -7.05 10.61
N GLU A 39 0.98 -7.05 11.74
CA GLU A 39 0.64 -6.26 12.92
C GLU A 39 0.78 -4.75 12.66
N GLU A 40 1.84 -4.35 11.96
CA GLU A 40 2.07 -2.95 11.57
C GLU A 40 1.01 -2.48 10.56
N ALA A 41 0.69 -3.31 9.57
CA ALA A 41 -0.39 -3.04 8.61
C ALA A 41 -1.75 -2.86 9.30
N ALA A 42 -2.07 -3.72 10.28
CA ALA A 42 -3.31 -3.63 11.03
C ALA A 42 -3.38 -2.34 11.88
N ALA A 43 -2.27 -1.96 12.52
CA ALA A 43 -2.18 -0.72 13.29
C ALA A 43 -2.35 0.52 12.39
N LEU A 44 -1.71 0.53 11.21
CA LEU A 44 -1.86 1.63 10.24
C LEU A 44 -3.27 1.69 9.67
N TRP A 45 -3.91 0.55 9.37
CA TRP A 45 -5.31 0.52 8.96
C TRP A 45 -6.24 1.06 10.04
N ALA A 46 -6.07 0.65 11.31
CA ALA A 46 -6.89 1.15 12.40
C ALA A 46 -6.76 2.68 12.57
N ARG A 47 -5.57 3.23 12.32
CA ARG A 47 -5.27 4.67 12.45
C ARG A 47 -5.74 5.50 11.24
N LEU A 48 -5.52 5.00 10.03
CA LEU A 48 -5.63 5.78 8.79
C LEU A 48 -6.78 5.33 7.88
N GLY A 49 -7.34 4.15 8.12
CA GLY A 49 -8.41 3.56 7.31
C GLY A 49 -8.05 3.50 5.83
N SER A 50 -9.00 3.89 4.98
CA SER A 50 -8.86 3.89 3.52
C SER A 50 -7.74 4.81 2.99
N ALA A 51 -7.20 5.72 3.81
CA ALA A 51 -6.04 6.51 3.41
C ALA A 51 -4.76 5.66 3.32
N PHE A 52 -4.69 4.51 4.01
CA PHE A 52 -3.52 3.64 4.05
C PHE A 52 -3.50 2.56 2.96
N LEU A 53 -4.66 2.04 2.55
CA LEU A 53 -4.74 0.88 1.66
C LEU A 53 -5.18 1.29 0.25
N LEU A 54 -4.35 0.99 -0.75
CA LEU A 54 -4.69 1.07 -2.16
C LEU A 54 -4.85 -0.33 -2.74
N ALA A 55 -6.04 -0.63 -3.27
CA ALA A 55 -6.32 -1.90 -3.94
C ALA A 55 -6.55 -1.66 -5.43
N PHE A 56 -5.76 -2.32 -6.27
CA PHE A 56 -5.86 -2.28 -7.72
C PHE A 56 -6.29 -3.64 -8.25
N SER A 57 -7.23 -3.66 -9.18
CA SER A 57 -7.72 -4.88 -9.81
C SER A 57 -7.84 -4.64 -11.31
N TYR A 58 -7.14 -5.47 -12.10
CA TYR A 58 -7.21 -5.48 -13.55
C TYR A 58 -6.85 -6.86 -14.09
N SER A 59 -7.27 -7.15 -15.31
CA SER A 59 -7.05 -8.44 -15.96
C SER A 59 -5.57 -8.66 -16.26
N TRP A 60 -5.14 -9.93 -16.22
CA TRP A 60 -3.84 -10.31 -16.72
C TRP A 60 -3.76 -10.06 -18.22
N LEU A 61 -2.76 -9.29 -18.67
CA LEU A 61 -2.56 -8.98 -20.08
C LEU A 61 -1.87 -10.12 -20.84
N THR A 62 -0.99 -10.86 -20.17
CA THR A 62 -0.39 -12.10 -20.71
C THR A 62 -0.41 -13.21 -19.66
N ARG A 63 0.02 -14.41 -20.04
CA ARG A 63 0.15 -15.55 -19.10
C ARG A 63 1.34 -15.36 -18.14
N GLU A 64 2.38 -14.68 -18.60
CA GLU A 64 3.65 -14.54 -17.91
C GLU A 64 3.60 -13.42 -16.87
N HIS A 65 2.96 -12.30 -17.21
CA HIS A 65 2.87 -11.15 -16.34
C HIS A 65 1.56 -10.36 -16.58
N PRO A 66 0.92 -9.82 -15.53
CA PRO A 66 -0.27 -8.97 -15.69
C PRO A 66 0.00 -7.64 -16.41
N ASP A 67 1.25 -7.19 -16.54
CA ASP A 67 1.64 -5.94 -17.22
C ASP A 67 3.02 -6.09 -17.88
N PRO A 68 3.13 -6.77 -19.03
CA PRO A 68 4.43 -7.07 -19.67
C PRO A 68 5.17 -5.80 -20.11
N GLU A 69 4.44 -4.76 -20.53
CA GLU A 69 5.00 -3.51 -21.07
C GLU A 69 5.14 -2.41 -20.00
N LEU A 70 4.93 -2.74 -18.72
CA LEU A 70 5.04 -1.83 -17.58
C LEU A 70 4.10 -0.61 -17.66
N TRP A 71 3.02 -0.71 -18.44
CA TRP A 71 2.09 0.39 -18.68
C TRP A 71 1.27 0.71 -17.42
N HIS A 72 0.84 -0.34 -16.71
CA HIS A 72 0.16 -0.21 -15.42
C HIS A 72 1.15 0.21 -14.33
N LEU A 73 2.33 -0.40 -14.25
CA LEU A 73 3.34 -0.08 -13.24
C LEU A 73 3.65 1.42 -13.16
N LYS A 74 3.90 2.05 -14.32
CA LYS A 74 4.19 3.49 -14.40
C LYS A 74 3.05 4.36 -13.85
N ARG A 75 1.80 3.93 -14.05
CA ARG A 75 0.60 4.62 -13.55
C ARG A 75 0.38 4.36 -12.07
N LEU A 76 0.54 3.11 -11.63
CA LEU A 76 0.46 2.72 -10.23
C LEU A 76 1.47 3.51 -9.40
N ALA A 77 2.74 3.56 -9.81
CA ALA A 77 3.77 4.34 -9.15
C ALA A 77 3.39 5.82 -9.02
N ARG A 78 2.85 6.41 -10.10
CA ARG A 78 2.35 7.80 -10.05
C ARG A 78 1.21 7.97 -9.05
N VAL A 79 0.19 7.11 -9.11
CA VAL A 79 -0.97 7.16 -8.20
C VAL A 79 -0.53 7.00 -6.75
N ILE A 80 0.35 6.03 -6.47
CA ILE A 80 0.90 5.78 -5.12
C ILE A 80 1.60 7.04 -4.60
N ARG A 81 2.49 7.63 -5.39
CA ARG A 81 3.22 8.85 -5.01
C ARG A 81 2.29 10.03 -4.75
N GLU A 82 1.34 10.29 -5.65
CA GLU A 82 0.37 11.38 -5.49
C GLU A 82 -0.56 11.15 -4.31
N TRP A 83 -0.97 9.89 -4.06
CA TRP A 83 -1.80 9.53 -2.91
C TRP A 83 -1.07 9.71 -1.59
N ARG A 84 0.20 9.29 -1.50
CA ARG A 84 1.04 9.52 -0.31
C ARG A 84 1.19 11.02 -0.02
N ALA A 85 1.43 11.82 -1.05
CA ALA A 85 1.50 13.28 -0.92
C ALA A 85 0.16 13.88 -0.44
N ALA A 86 -0.97 13.43 -1.00
CA ALA A 86 -2.28 13.89 -0.59
C ALA A 86 -2.62 13.48 0.84
N ALA A 87 -2.31 12.25 1.23
CA ALA A 87 -2.63 11.72 2.54
C ALA A 87 -1.77 12.26 3.68
N ALA A 88 -0.63 12.91 3.36
CA ALA A 88 0.11 13.73 4.31
C ALA A 88 -0.66 15.02 4.69
N ALA A 89 -1.69 15.41 3.94
CA ALA A 89 -2.45 16.61 4.18
C ALA A 89 -3.68 16.34 5.09
N PRO A 90 -3.83 17.02 6.24
CA PRO A 90 -4.93 16.76 7.19
C PRO A 90 -6.33 16.83 6.57
N GLN A 91 -6.55 17.80 5.68
CA GLN A 91 -7.81 18.01 4.96
C GLN A 91 -8.20 16.83 4.07
N PHE A 92 -7.23 16.04 3.60
CA PHE A 92 -7.50 14.85 2.80
C PHE A 92 -8.00 13.71 3.69
N LEU A 93 -7.36 13.51 4.86
CA LEU A 93 -7.79 12.51 5.83
C LEU A 93 -9.20 12.78 6.34
N GLU A 94 -9.57 14.05 6.55
CA GLU A 94 -10.93 14.44 6.91
C GLU A 94 -11.96 14.06 5.85
N ARG A 95 -11.63 14.18 4.56
CA ARG A 95 -12.52 13.80 3.46
C ARG A 95 -12.74 12.29 3.36
N LEU A 96 -11.74 11.50 3.77
CA LEU A 96 -11.80 10.04 3.75
C LEU A 96 -12.47 9.45 5.01
N ARG A 97 -12.70 10.25 6.04
CA ARG A 97 -13.43 9.79 7.22
C ARG A 97 -14.84 9.32 6.83
N PRO A 98 -15.28 8.14 7.30
CA PRO A 98 -16.63 7.67 7.05
C PRO A 98 -17.66 8.71 7.52
N LYS A 99 -18.60 9.08 6.64
CA LYS A 99 -19.74 9.92 7.01
C LYS A 99 -20.70 9.08 7.85
N GLY A 100 -20.58 9.14 9.17
CA GLY A 100 -21.56 8.66 10.14
C GLY A 100 -21.96 7.19 10.00
N GLY A 101 -21.26 6.31 10.74
CA GLY A 101 -21.67 4.92 10.95
C GLY A 101 -21.00 4.37 12.19
N SER A 102 -21.75 4.31 13.29
CA SER A 102 -21.37 3.57 14.50
C SER A 102 -21.06 2.12 14.14
N GLY A 103 -19.81 1.68 14.33
CA GLY A 103 -19.42 0.29 14.05
C GLY A 103 -17.98 -0.01 14.46
N ALA A 104 -17.81 -0.35 15.73
CA ALA A 104 -16.75 -1.14 16.36
C ALA A 104 -15.37 -1.29 15.66
N GLY A 105 -14.33 -0.78 16.33
CA GLY A 105 -12.95 -1.21 16.12
C GLY A 105 -12.13 -0.84 17.35
N GLY A 106 -11.94 -1.81 18.25
CA GLY A 106 -11.25 -1.63 19.53
C GLY A 106 -9.86 -1.00 19.37
N ALA A 107 -9.53 -0.13 20.32
CA ALA A 107 -8.24 0.54 20.39
C ALA A 107 -7.10 -0.49 20.49
N ALA A 108 -6.46 -0.78 19.37
CA ALA A 108 -5.15 -1.41 19.38
C ALA A 108 -4.16 -0.37 19.93
N LYS A 109 -3.52 -0.72 21.04
CA LYS A 109 -2.48 0.08 21.69
C LYS A 109 -1.39 0.34 20.65
N ALA A 110 -1.10 1.63 20.40
CA ALA A 110 -0.10 2.05 19.43
C ALA A 110 1.26 1.43 19.79
N ALA A 111 1.68 0.43 19.03
CA ALA A 111 3.08 0.09 18.92
C ALA A 111 3.75 1.14 18.03
N ASP A 112 4.92 1.58 18.45
CA ASP A 112 5.75 2.58 17.77
C ASP A 112 5.99 2.18 16.30
N ALA A 113 5.25 2.81 15.39
CA ALA A 113 5.28 2.53 13.96
C ALA A 113 6.45 3.27 13.31
N GLY A 114 7.66 2.83 13.62
CA GLY A 114 8.92 3.30 13.06
C GLY A 114 9.21 2.68 11.70
N GLY A 115 8.31 2.82 10.72
CA GLY A 115 8.55 2.48 9.32
C GLY A 115 8.96 3.72 8.53
N ALA A 116 10.23 4.13 8.64
CA ALA A 116 10.74 5.29 7.89
C ALA A 116 10.69 5.00 6.38
N ALA A 117 10.03 5.88 5.62
CA ALA A 117 10.15 5.87 4.16
C ALA A 117 11.60 6.21 3.77
N PRO A 118 12.17 5.55 2.75
CA PRO A 118 13.59 5.72 2.43
C PRO A 118 14.00 7.13 1.99
N ASP A 119 13.08 8.04 1.65
CA ASP A 119 13.43 9.42 1.28
C ASP A 119 12.38 10.43 1.79
N GLY A 120 12.75 11.26 2.78
CA GLY A 120 12.07 12.53 3.07
C GLY A 120 10.67 12.47 3.69
N GLY A 121 10.54 11.97 4.93
CA GLY A 121 9.56 12.48 5.90
C GLY A 121 8.06 12.20 5.70
N GLY A 122 7.68 11.24 4.83
CA GLY A 122 6.29 10.84 4.63
C GLY A 122 6.01 9.38 5.01
N PHE A 123 4.77 9.06 5.39
CA PHE A 123 4.36 7.66 5.60
C PHE A 123 4.21 6.92 4.25
N ASP A 124 4.40 5.59 4.25
CA ASP A 124 4.17 4.75 3.06
C ASP A 124 2.79 4.05 3.15
N VAL A 125 2.26 3.63 2.01
CA VAL A 125 0.94 2.99 1.89
C VAL A 125 1.08 1.48 1.71
N GLY A 126 0.01 0.77 2.05
CA GLY A 126 -0.17 -0.62 1.68
C GLY A 126 -0.81 -0.73 0.32
N VAL A 127 -0.21 -1.54 -0.56
CA VAL A 127 -0.72 -1.78 -1.91
C VAL A 127 -1.09 -3.26 -2.06
N PHE A 128 -2.28 -3.48 -2.61
CA PHE A 128 -2.77 -4.78 -3.03
C PHE A 128 -3.01 -4.74 -4.54
N VAL A 129 -2.33 -5.64 -5.27
CA VAL A 129 -2.48 -5.87 -6.72
C VAL A 129 -2.85 -7.32 -7.00
#